data_AF-A0A2V9GQQ8-F1
#
_entry.id   AF-A0A2V9GQQ8-F1
#
_cell.length_a   1.000
_cell.length_b   1.000
_cell.length_c   1.000
_cell.angle_alpha   90.00
_cell.angle_beta   90.00
_cell.angle_gamma   90.00
#
_symmetry.space_group_name_H-M   'P 1'
#
loop_
_entity.id
_entity.type
_entity.pdbx_description
1 polymer ?
#
loop_
_entity_poly.entity_id
_entity_poly.type
_entity_poly.pdbx_seq_one_letter_code
_entity_poly.pdbx_strand_id
1 'polypeptide(L)'
;KAVPGRKTDQKDSEWIADLLQHGLLRGSFVPPQPTRELRDLTRYRVSLVQEINRIANRIQRVLEDANIKLASVATDALGASGRAILEAMLAGKQDAAQLAEMAQGKLRNKIPELKLALEGRVTEHHRFLLRQLFEHLRFTESKMQQIEEEIERRMCPLRIRSFGCAPFLESTG
;
A
#
# COMPACT_ATOMS: atom_id res chain seq x y z
N LYS A 1 -39.32 19.58 -14.45
CA LYS A 1 -39.01 18.33 -13.72
C LYS A 1 -38.03 17.51 -14.57
N ALA A 2 -36.76 17.41 -14.16
CA ALA A 2 -35.76 16.59 -14.87
C ALA A 2 -35.89 15.12 -14.41
N VAL A 3 -35.97 14.21 -15.38
CA VAL A 3 -36.14 12.76 -15.19
C VAL A 3 -34.80 12.14 -14.73
N PRO A 4 -34.77 11.19 -13.77
CA PRO A 4 -33.54 10.58 -13.30
C PRO A 4 -32.93 9.69 -14.39
N GLY A 5 -31.63 9.83 -14.69
CA GLY A 5 -30.89 8.89 -15.54
C GLY A 5 -30.27 9.44 -16.83
N ARG A 6 -30.30 10.76 -17.09
CA ARG A 6 -29.63 11.38 -18.26
C ARG A 6 -28.55 12.40 -17.87
N LYS A 7 -27.69 12.05 -16.91
CA LYS A 7 -26.42 12.76 -16.77
C LYS A 7 -25.49 12.26 -17.88
N THR A 8 -25.20 13.12 -18.85
CA THR A 8 -24.34 12.80 -19.98
C THR A 8 -23.29 13.90 -20.02
N ASP A 9 -22.00 13.56 -20.10
CA ASP A 9 -20.92 14.57 -20.07
C ASP A 9 -21.10 15.66 -21.14
N GLN A 10 -21.79 15.34 -22.24
CA GLN A 10 -22.17 16.28 -23.28
C GLN A 10 -23.20 17.33 -22.81
N LYS A 11 -24.26 16.93 -22.11
CA LYS A 11 -25.25 17.89 -21.57
C LYS A 11 -24.70 18.71 -20.42
N ASP A 12 -23.85 18.10 -19.59
CA ASP A 12 -23.17 18.79 -18.50
C ASP A 12 -22.20 19.85 -19.05
N SER A 13 -21.47 19.56 -20.14
CA SER A 13 -20.58 20.53 -20.79
C SER A 13 -21.35 21.64 -21.52
N GLU A 14 -22.47 21.35 -22.17
CA GLU A 14 -23.38 22.35 -22.74
C GLU A 14 -23.91 23.32 -21.65
N TRP A 15 -24.37 22.78 -20.52
CA TRP A 15 -24.86 23.57 -19.39
C TRP A 15 -23.75 24.42 -18.74
N ILE A 16 -22.54 23.87 -18.58
CA ILE A 16 -21.38 24.62 -18.08
C ILE A 16 -21.00 25.74 -19.07
N ALA A 17 -21.06 25.50 -20.38
CA ALA A 17 -20.76 26.52 -21.38
C ALA A 17 -21.78 27.67 -21.35
N ASP A 18 -23.07 27.38 -21.16
CA ASP A 18 -24.12 28.39 -21.01
C ASP A 18 -23.91 29.24 -19.74
N LEU A 19 -23.63 28.60 -18.61
CA LEU A 19 -23.27 29.30 -17.37
C LEU A 19 -22.00 30.15 -17.52
N LEU A 20 -21.01 29.70 -18.31
CA LEU A 20 -19.80 30.47 -18.60
C LEU A 20 -20.11 31.72 -19.42
N GLN A 21 -20.94 31.60 -20.47
CA GLN A 21 -21.35 32.71 -21.34
C GLN A 21 -22.09 33.80 -20.56
N HIS A 22 -22.92 33.40 -19.59
CA HIS A 22 -23.65 34.34 -18.73
C HIS A 22 -22.83 34.87 -17.54
N GLY A 23 -21.55 34.52 -17.44
CA GLY A 23 -20.68 34.95 -16.33
C GLY A 23 -21.10 34.40 -14.96
N LEU A 24 -21.93 33.34 -14.94
CA LEU A 24 -22.47 32.73 -13.74
C LEU A 24 -21.53 31.67 -13.13
N LEU A 25 -20.44 31.34 -13.82
CA LEU A 25 -19.41 30.44 -13.29
C LEU A 25 -18.39 31.18 -12.42
N ARG A 26 -18.21 30.68 -11.20
CA ARG A 26 -17.04 30.99 -10.39
C ARG A 26 -15.85 30.22 -10.96
N GLY A 27 -14.72 30.89 -11.17
CA GLY A 27 -13.48 30.24 -11.59
C GLY A 27 -13.13 29.07 -10.68
N SER A 28 -12.69 27.95 -11.27
CA SER A 28 -12.28 26.78 -10.50
C SER A 28 -11.12 27.13 -9.58
N PHE A 29 -11.18 26.66 -8.32
CA PHE A 29 -10.08 26.84 -7.39
C PHE A 29 -8.85 26.03 -7.86
N VAL A 30 -7.76 26.73 -8.17
CA VAL A 30 -6.46 26.11 -8.46
C VAL A 30 -5.60 26.23 -7.20
N PRO A 31 -5.28 25.11 -6.53
CA PRO A 31 -4.46 25.16 -5.33
C PRO A 31 -3.03 25.65 -5.65
N PRO A 32 -2.36 26.33 -4.71
CA PRO A 32 -0.97 26.74 -4.86
C PRO A 32 -0.06 25.57 -5.23
N GLN A 33 1.07 25.86 -5.89
CA GLN A 33 2.03 24.86 -6.34
C GLN A 33 2.46 23.85 -5.25
N PRO A 34 2.81 24.27 -4.01
CA PRO A 34 3.22 23.33 -2.97
C PRO A 34 2.12 22.30 -2.62
N THR A 35 0.86 22.71 -2.65
CA THR A 35 -0.27 21.81 -2.41
C THR A 35 -0.48 20.82 -3.56
N ARG A 36 -0.24 21.25 -4.81
CA ARG A 36 -0.34 20.36 -5.98
C ARG A 36 0.73 19.27 -5.94
N GLU A 37 1.99 19.66 -5.70
CA GLU A 37 3.10 18.72 -5.60
C GLU A 37 2.90 17.69 -4.47
N LEU A 38 2.41 18.13 -3.30
CA LEU A 38 2.07 17.22 -2.21
C LEU A 38 0.93 16.26 -2.58
N ARG A 39 -0.07 16.73 -3.33
CA ARG A 39 -1.16 15.87 -3.83
C ARG A 39 -0.64 14.84 -4.82
N ASP A 40 0.34 15.18 -5.64
CA ASP A 40 0.93 14.24 -6.59
C ASP A 40 1.71 13.14 -5.86
N LEU A 41 2.50 13.49 -4.84
CA LEU A 41 3.19 12.51 -4.00
C LEU A 41 2.23 11.57 -3.26
N THR A 42 1.19 12.11 -2.63
CA THR A 42 0.20 11.31 -1.89
C THR A 42 -0.63 10.40 -2.80
N ARG A 43 -0.95 10.84 -4.02
CA ARG A 43 -1.56 9.98 -5.04
C ARG A 43 -0.63 8.87 -5.47
N TYR A 44 0.64 9.18 -5.71
CA TYR A 44 1.61 8.17 -6.11
C TYR A 44 1.84 7.13 -5.00
N ARG A 45 1.87 7.55 -3.73
CA ARG A 45 1.86 6.63 -2.58
C ARG A 45 0.68 5.66 -2.63
N VAL A 46 -0.53 6.13 -2.94
CA VAL A 46 -1.72 5.26 -3.10
C VAL A 46 -1.51 4.25 -4.23
N SER A 47 -0.93 4.66 -5.36
CA SER A 47 -0.59 3.75 -6.45
C SER A 47 0.42 2.67 -6.03
N LEU A 48 1.45 3.03 -5.28
CA LEU A 48 2.44 2.07 -4.75
C LEU A 48 1.80 1.06 -3.78
N VAL A 49 0.91 1.50 -2.89
CA VAL A 49 0.16 0.59 -2.01
C VAL A 49 -0.68 -0.40 -2.82
N GLN A 50 -1.35 0.07 -3.88
CA GLN A 50 -2.10 -0.82 -4.77
C GLN A 50 -1.19 -1.82 -5.50
N GLU A 51 0.01 -1.41 -5.89
CA GLU A 51 1.00 -2.28 -6.52
C GLU A 51 1.53 -3.35 -5.55
N ILE A 52 1.87 -2.97 -4.32
CA ILE A 52 2.25 -3.88 -3.23
C ILE A 52 1.16 -4.94 -3.04
N ASN A 53 -0.12 -4.54 -2.97
CA ASN A 53 -1.24 -5.48 -2.85
C ASN A 53 -1.35 -6.44 -4.04
N ARG A 54 -1.12 -5.96 -5.27
CA ARG A 54 -1.12 -6.83 -6.46
C ARG A 54 0.03 -7.83 -6.41
N ILE A 55 1.22 -7.41 -5.97
CA ILE A 55 2.37 -8.31 -5.82
C ILE A 55 2.09 -9.34 -4.73
N ALA A 56 1.54 -8.92 -3.59
CA ALA A 56 1.16 -9.80 -2.49
C ALA A 56 0.17 -10.89 -2.93
N ASN A 57 -0.87 -10.50 -3.66
CA ASN A 57 -1.85 -11.45 -4.21
C ASN A 57 -1.22 -12.44 -5.21
N ARG A 58 -0.21 -12.00 -5.98
CA ARG A 58 0.54 -12.89 -6.88
C ARG A 58 1.41 -13.87 -6.11
N ILE A 59 2.07 -13.43 -5.03
CA ILE A 59 2.82 -14.33 -4.13
C ILE A 59 1.87 -15.37 -3.55
N GLN A 60 0.72 -14.94 -3.03
CA GLN A 60 -0.29 -15.85 -2.49
C GLN A 60 -0.74 -16.90 -3.53
N ARG A 61 -1.02 -16.49 -4.77
CA ARG A 61 -1.38 -17.43 -5.83
C ARG A 61 -0.30 -18.49 -6.07
N VAL A 62 0.97 -18.09 -6.13
CA VAL A 62 2.07 -19.05 -6.31
C VAL A 62 2.21 -20.00 -5.11
N LEU A 63 1.95 -19.51 -3.90
CA LEU A 63 1.89 -20.36 -2.70
C LEU A 63 0.73 -21.36 -2.78
N GLU A 64 -0.46 -20.92 -3.19
CA GLU A 64 -1.64 -21.77 -3.37
C GLU A 64 -1.40 -22.85 -4.44
N ASP A 65 -0.75 -22.53 -5.56
CA ASP A 65 -0.34 -23.48 -6.60
C ASP A 65 0.65 -24.54 -6.06
N ALA A 66 1.43 -24.18 -5.03
CA ALA A 66 2.32 -25.10 -4.30
C ALA A 66 1.61 -25.87 -3.15
N ASN A 67 0.29 -25.74 -3.01
CA ASN A 67 -0.54 -26.24 -1.91
C ASN A 67 -0.16 -25.64 -0.53
N ILE A 68 0.38 -24.43 -0.50
CA ILE A 68 0.71 -23.69 0.73
C ILE A 68 -0.41 -22.69 1.04
N LYS A 69 -1.11 -22.86 2.16
CA LYS A 69 -2.28 -22.07 2.56
C LYS A 69 -1.99 -21.08 3.69
N LEU A 70 -0.85 -20.38 3.63
CA LEU A 70 -0.39 -19.49 4.70
C LEU A 70 -1.43 -18.39 5.08
N ALA A 71 -2.12 -17.84 4.08
CA ALA A 71 -3.12 -16.78 4.26
C ALA A 71 -4.40 -17.23 4.99
N SER A 72 -4.65 -18.54 5.14
CA SER A 72 -5.81 -19.02 5.92
C SER A 72 -5.55 -19.03 7.43
N VAL A 73 -4.27 -19.02 7.85
CA VAL A 73 -3.87 -19.13 9.26
C VAL A 73 -3.33 -17.79 9.78
N ALA A 74 -2.48 -17.15 8.97
CA ALA A 74 -1.85 -15.87 9.30
C ALA A 74 -2.76 -14.69 8.96
N THR A 75 -2.92 -13.76 9.90
CA THR A 75 -3.63 -12.49 9.67
C THR A 75 -2.92 -11.64 8.61
N ASP A 76 -1.60 -11.69 8.58
CA ASP A 76 -0.76 -11.06 7.57
C ASP A 76 0.25 -12.10 7.05
N ALA A 77 0.00 -12.61 5.84
CA ALA A 77 0.82 -13.62 5.20
C ALA A 77 2.20 -13.08 4.75
N LEU A 78 2.37 -11.76 4.66
CA LEU A 78 3.63 -11.10 4.32
C LEU A 78 4.15 -10.22 5.47
N GLY A 79 3.67 -10.46 6.69
CA GLY A 79 4.26 -9.90 7.91
C GLY A 79 5.57 -10.60 8.27
N ALA A 80 6.15 -10.25 9.43
CA ALA A 80 7.47 -10.76 9.85
C ALA A 80 7.60 -12.29 9.78
N SER A 81 6.62 -13.03 10.32
CA SER A 81 6.62 -14.49 10.28
C SER A 81 6.48 -15.06 8.86
N GLY A 82 5.57 -14.48 8.06
CA GLY A 82 5.35 -14.94 6.70
C GLY A 82 6.56 -14.72 5.80
N ARG A 83 7.24 -13.58 5.95
CA ARG A 83 8.52 -13.30 5.27
C ARG A 83 9.61 -14.28 5.69
N ALA A 84 9.76 -14.55 6.99
CA ALA A 84 10.74 -15.51 7.46
C ALA A 84 10.51 -16.92 6.89
N ILE A 85 9.24 -17.37 6.84
CA ILE A 85 8.86 -18.64 6.23
C ILE A 85 9.15 -18.64 4.73
N LEU A 86 8.82 -17.56 4.02
CA LEU A 86 9.06 -17.45 2.58
C LEU A 86 10.56 -17.47 2.25
N GLU A 87 11.38 -16.74 3.01
CA GLU A 87 12.84 -16.74 2.87
C GLU A 87 13.42 -18.14 3.12
N ALA A 88 12.91 -18.86 4.10
CA ALA A 88 13.30 -20.24 4.38
C ALA A 88 12.95 -21.19 3.21
N MET A 89 11.76 -21.04 2.62
CA MET A 89 11.36 -21.79 1.42
C MET A 89 12.26 -21.48 0.22
N LEU A 90 12.62 -20.20 0.04
CA LEU A 90 13.54 -19.76 -1.02
C LEU A 90 14.97 -20.29 -0.81
N ALA A 91 15.38 -20.51 0.44
CA ALA A 91 16.63 -21.17 0.82
C ALA A 91 16.58 -22.70 0.69
N GLY A 92 15.44 -23.27 0.23
CA GLY A 92 15.29 -24.69 -0.02
C GLY A 92 14.73 -25.51 1.14
N LYS A 93 14.33 -24.88 2.27
CA LYS A 93 13.68 -25.59 3.36
C LYS A 93 12.24 -25.96 2.97
N GLN A 94 11.86 -27.22 3.17
CA GLN A 94 10.53 -27.74 2.82
C GLN A 94 9.80 -28.42 3.98
N ASP A 95 10.48 -28.65 5.11
CA ASP A 95 9.85 -29.27 6.27
C ASP A 95 8.85 -28.31 6.93
N ALA A 96 7.56 -28.64 6.80
CA ALA A 96 6.46 -27.87 7.36
C ALA A 96 6.59 -27.66 8.87
N ALA A 97 7.16 -28.63 9.61
CA ALA A 97 7.36 -28.50 11.05
C ALA A 97 8.42 -27.42 11.37
N GLN A 98 9.54 -27.44 10.66
CA GLN A 98 10.60 -26.42 10.82
C GLN A 98 10.12 -25.03 10.41
N LEU A 99 9.36 -24.94 9.32
CA LEU A 99 8.81 -23.68 8.85
C LEU A 99 7.78 -23.10 9.85
N ALA A 100 6.93 -23.94 10.45
CA ALA A 100 5.96 -23.49 11.43
C ALA A 100 6.61 -22.91 12.70
N GLU A 101 7.79 -23.40 13.10
CA GLU A 101 8.51 -22.86 14.26
C GLU A 101 9.05 -21.44 14.03
N MET A 102 9.12 -20.98 12.79
CA MET A 102 9.48 -19.60 12.44
C MET A 102 8.34 -18.60 12.74
N ALA A 103 7.17 -19.10 13.15
CA ALA A 103 6.08 -18.25 13.62
C ALA A 103 6.48 -17.42 14.84
N GLN A 104 6.04 -16.17 14.86
CA GLN A 104 6.30 -15.20 15.93
C GLN A 104 4.98 -14.65 16.49
N GLY A 105 5.03 -14.18 17.74
CA GLY A 105 3.88 -13.55 18.42
C GLY A 105 2.64 -14.43 18.45
N LYS A 106 1.47 -13.86 18.08
CA LYS A 106 0.18 -14.55 18.12
C LYS A 106 0.08 -15.75 17.16
N LEU A 107 0.90 -15.78 16.10
CA LEU A 107 0.88 -16.89 15.14
C LEU A 107 1.42 -18.19 15.75
N ARG A 108 2.25 -18.11 16.81
CA ARG A 108 2.74 -19.28 17.54
C ARG A 108 1.62 -20.12 18.16
N ASN A 109 0.52 -19.47 18.56
CA ASN A 109 -0.63 -20.17 19.11
C ASN A 109 -1.33 -21.06 18.07
N LYS A 110 -1.06 -20.83 16.78
CA LYS A 110 -1.62 -21.57 15.65
C LYS A 110 -0.62 -22.51 14.98
N ILE A 111 0.49 -22.87 15.64
CA ILE A 111 1.50 -23.78 15.07
C ILE A 111 0.88 -25.08 14.52
N PRO A 112 -0.08 -25.75 15.19
CA PRO A 112 -0.70 -26.95 14.62
C PRO A 112 -1.40 -26.71 13.28
N GLU A 113 -2.20 -25.63 13.19
CA GLU A 113 -2.88 -25.22 11.95
C GLU A 113 -1.87 -24.78 10.88
N LEU A 114 -0.79 -24.12 11.30
CA LEU A 114 0.26 -23.64 10.42
C LEU A 114 1.04 -24.79 9.79
N LYS A 115 1.32 -25.86 10.55
CA LYS A 115 1.95 -27.08 9.99
C LYS A 115 1.11 -27.64 8.85
N LEU A 116 -0.19 -27.83 9.08
CA LEU A 116 -1.13 -28.30 8.04
C LEU A 116 -1.18 -27.35 6.85
N ALA A 117 -1.16 -26.03 7.08
CA ALA A 117 -1.17 -25.04 6.00
C ALA A 117 0.13 -25.00 5.19
N LEU A 118 1.25 -25.47 5.75
CA LEU A 118 2.56 -25.52 5.11
C LEU A 118 2.87 -26.88 4.47
N GLU A 119 1.95 -27.85 4.57
CA GLU A 119 2.04 -29.14 3.88
C GLU A 119 1.80 -28.96 2.36
N GLY A 120 2.87 -28.65 1.65
CA GLY A 120 2.83 -28.47 0.20
C GLY A 120 4.17 -28.79 -0.46
N ARG A 121 4.20 -28.69 -1.80
CA ARG A 121 5.39 -28.99 -2.59
C ARG A 121 5.82 -27.76 -3.38
N VAL A 122 6.83 -27.08 -2.86
CA VAL A 122 7.46 -25.95 -3.56
C VAL A 122 8.48 -26.48 -4.57
N THR A 123 8.15 -26.42 -5.85
CA THR A 123 9.03 -26.80 -6.96
C THR A 123 10.11 -25.74 -7.20
N GLU A 124 11.10 -26.05 -8.04
CA GLU A 124 12.09 -25.04 -8.46
C GLU A 124 11.44 -23.89 -9.23
N HIS A 125 10.41 -24.20 -10.03
CA HIS A 125 9.62 -23.19 -10.73
C HIS A 125 8.93 -22.23 -9.75
N HIS A 126 8.28 -22.77 -8.71
CA HIS A 126 7.64 -21.95 -7.67
C HIS A 126 8.68 -21.08 -6.95
N ARG A 127 9.84 -21.65 -6.57
CA ARG A 127 10.92 -20.87 -5.94
C ARG A 127 11.42 -19.73 -6.82
N PHE A 128 11.60 -19.98 -8.12
CA PHE A 128 12.02 -18.94 -9.06
C PHE A 128 11.01 -17.79 -9.10
N LEU A 129 9.72 -18.10 -9.28
CA LEU A 129 8.66 -17.08 -9.31
C LEU A 129 8.55 -16.31 -7.99
N LEU A 130 8.56 -17.02 -6.85
CA LEU A 130 8.50 -16.42 -5.52
C LEU A 130 9.69 -15.47 -5.29
N ARG A 131 10.90 -15.83 -5.74
CA ARG A 131 12.08 -14.97 -5.64
C ARG A 131 11.87 -13.65 -6.38
N GLN A 132 11.44 -13.71 -7.64
CA GLN A 132 11.19 -12.52 -8.47
C GLN A 132 10.11 -11.62 -7.87
N LEU A 133 9.01 -12.22 -7.40
CA LEU A 133 7.92 -11.45 -6.78
C LEU A 133 8.34 -10.83 -5.45
N PHE A 134 9.11 -11.54 -4.64
CA PHE A 134 9.57 -11.05 -3.35
C PHE A 134 10.61 -9.93 -3.48
N GLU A 135 11.50 -10.01 -4.46
CA GLU A 135 12.40 -8.91 -4.82
C GLU A 135 11.62 -7.69 -5.30
N HIS A 136 10.61 -7.88 -6.15
CA HIS A 136 9.77 -6.79 -6.62
C HIS A 136 8.96 -6.13 -5.49
N LEU A 137 8.45 -6.92 -4.54
CA LEU A 137 7.78 -6.43 -3.34
C LEU A 137 8.70 -5.51 -2.54
N ARG A 138 9.91 -5.99 -2.18
CA ARG A 138 10.88 -5.21 -1.40
C ARG A 138 11.30 -3.92 -2.09
N PHE A 139 11.48 -3.96 -3.41
CA PHE A 139 11.78 -2.77 -4.21
C PHE A 139 10.65 -1.74 -4.17
N THR A 140 9.40 -2.19 -4.31
CA THR A 140 8.23 -1.32 -4.29
C THR A 140 7.99 -0.72 -2.90
N GLU A 141 8.20 -1.52 -1.84
CA GLU A 141 8.17 -1.04 -0.45
C GLU A 141 9.25 0.03 -0.19
N SER A 142 10.47 -0.17 -0.69
CA SER A 142 11.53 0.83 -0.57
C SER A 142 11.19 2.14 -1.27
N LYS A 143 10.59 2.08 -2.48
CA LYS A 143 10.08 3.28 -3.15
C LYS A 143 8.98 3.98 -2.35
N MET A 144 8.05 3.21 -1.78
CA MET A 144 6.98 3.75 -0.96
C MET A 144 7.55 4.50 0.24
N GLN A 145 8.55 3.94 0.91
CA GLN A 145 9.23 4.59 2.03
C GLN A 145 9.89 5.92 1.60
N GLN A 146 10.60 5.95 0.46
CA GLN A 146 11.20 7.19 -0.05
C GLN A 146 10.16 8.28 -0.33
N ILE A 147 8.99 7.90 -0.86
CA ILE A 147 7.88 8.83 -1.09
C ILE A 147 7.27 9.29 0.24
N GLU A 148 7.13 8.42 1.23
CA GLU A 148 6.63 8.79 2.56
C GLU A 148 7.57 9.77 3.27
N GLU A 149 8.88 9.55 3.21
CA GLU A 149 9.88 10.47 3.75
C GLU A 149 9.81 11.86 3.08
N GLU A 150 9.65 11.90 1.75
CA GLU A 150 9.51 13.16 1.02
C GLU A 150 8.19 13.88 1.35
N ILE A 151 7.10 13.14 1.51
CA ILE A 151 5.82 13.68 1.99
C ILE A 151 6.00 14.32 3.36
N GLU A 152 6.64 13.62 4.31
CA GLU A 152 6.87 14.12 5.66
C GLU A 152 7.71 15.41 5.67
N ARG A 153 8.79 15.44 4.89
CA ARG A 153 9.63 16.64 4.70
C ARG A 153 8.82 17.84 4.22
N ARG A 154 7.91 17.64 3.25
CA ARG A 154 7.06 18.72 2.71
C ARG A 154 5.88 19.10 3.62
N MET A 155 5.46 18.20 4.51
CA MET A 155 4.42 18.49 5.50
C MET A 155 4.95 19.26 6.72
N CYS A 156 6.23 19.10 7.09
CA CYS A 156 6.82 19.76 8.26
C CYS A 156 6.66 21.31 8.25
N PRO A 157 6.89 22.03 7.14
CA PRO A 157 6.64 23.48 7.05
C PRO A 157 5.17 23.88 7.21
N LEU A 158 4.23 23.00 6.87
CA LEU A 158 2.79 23.28 6.97
C LEU A 158 2.28 23.11 8.41
N ARG A 159 2.88 22.19 9.18
CA ARG A 159 2.54 21.95 10.59
C ARG A 159 2.87 23.14 11.50
N ILE A 160 3.94 23.88 11.16
CA ILE A 160 4.39 25.08 11.89
C ILE A 160 3.48 26.29 11.60
N ARG A 161 2.82 26.34 10.44
CA ARG A 161 1.88 27.43 10.10
C ARG A 161 0.47 27.24 10.68
N SER A 162 0.04 26.00 10.93
CA SER A 162 -1.28 25.70 11.52
C SER A 162 -1.32 25.82 13.04
N PHE A 163 -0.17 25.73 13.71
CA PHE A 163 -0.04 26.04 15.14
C PHE A 163 0.81 27.30 15.27
N GLY A 164 0.17 28.43 15.56
CA GLY A 164 0.87 29.67 15.90
C GLY A 164 1.79 29.43 17.09
N CYS A 165 3.06 29.16 16.81
CA CYS A 165 4.11 29.24 17.81
C CYS A 165 4.47 30.72 17.91
N ALA A 166 3.77 31.44 18.81
CA ALA A 166 4.25 32.73 19.26
C ALA A 166 5.63 32.49 19.90
N PRO A 167 6.67 33.27 19.55
CA PRO A 167 7.97 33.14 20.19
C PRO A 167 7.80 33.48 21.67
N PHE A 168 8.15 32.53 22.53
CA PHE A 168 8.34 32.76 23.95
C PHE A 168 9.48 33.76 24.10
N LEU A 169 9.15 35.02 24.40
CA LEU A 169 10.12 36.07 24.68
C LEU A 169 10.89 35.68 25.94
N GLU A 170 12.18 35.37 25.78
CA GLU A 170 13.13 35.41 26.87
C GLU A 170 13.24 36.85 27.37
N SER A 171 12.67 37.11 28.55
CA SER A 171 12.88 38.31 29.34
C SER A 171 13.98 38.04 30.34
N THR A 172 15.21 38.37 29.98
CA THR A 172 16.25 38.76 30.94
C THR A 172 15.79 39.97 31.75
N GLY A 173 15.84 39.86 33.08
CA GLY A 173 15.57 40.94 34.03
C GLY A 173 15.40 40.41 35.44
#